data_AF-A0A3B0SMA3-F1
#
_entry.id   AF-A0A3B0SMA3-F1
#
_cell.length_a   1.000
_cell.length_b   1.000
_cell.length_c   1.000
_cell.angle_alpha   90.00
_cell.angle_beta   90.00
_cell.angle_gamma   90.00
#
_symmetry.space_group_name_H-M   'P 1'
#
loop_
_entity.id
_entity.type
_entity.pdbx_description
1 polymer ?
#
loop_
_entity_poly.entity_id
_entity_poly.type
_entity_poly.pdbx_seq_one_letter_code
_entity_poly.pdbx_strand_id
1 'polypeptide(L)' 'MLPGGSEAGARLHLARAICRRAEREALHLANNQPTNPQALIYLNRLSDHLFVAARWANKDQNQEILWVPGGSR' A
#
# COMPACT_ATOMS: atom_id res chain seq x y z
N MET A 1 1.36 1.94 11.67
CA MET A 1 0.77 3.23 11.28
C MET A 1 -0.64 2.98 10.80
N LEU A 2 -1.58 3.85 11.15
CA LEU A 2 -2.94 3.78 10.63
C LEU A 2 -3.00 4.45 9.24
N PRO A 3 -3.79 3.94 8.28
CA PRO A 3 -3.97 4.58 6.98
C PRO A 3 -4.70 5.92 7.17
N GLY A 4 -4.05 7.03 6.82
CA GLY A 4 -4.59 8.36 7.03
C GLY A 4 -3.47 9.41 7.09
N GLY A 5 -3.74 10.52 7.77
CA GLY A 5 -2.85 11.68 7.83
C GLY A 5 -3.32 12.77 6.86
N SER A 6 -2.47 13.12 5.90
CA SER A 6 -2.81 14.09 4.85
C SER A 6 -3.73 13.51 3.79
N GLU A 7 -4.41 14.35 3.01
CA GLU A 7 -5.21 13.89 1.87
C GLU A 7 -4.36 13.08 0.88
N ALA A 8 -3.13 13.54 0.61
CA ALA A 8 -2.17 12.84 -0.22
C ALA A 8 -1.76 11.49 0.39
N GLY A 9 -1.42 11.46 1.68
CA GLY A 9 -1.06 10.23 2.40
C GLY A 9 -2.20 9.20 2.40
N ALA A 10 -3.44 9.65 2.66
CA ALA A 10 -4.63 8.80 2.63
C ALA A 10 -4.89 8.22 1.22
N ARG A 11 -4.78 9.03 0.16
CA ARG A 11 -4.91 8.56 -1.23
C ARG A 11 -3.82 7.55 -1.60
N LEU A 12 -2.59 7.75 -1.13
CA LEU A 12 -1.49 6.80 -1.34
C LEU A 12 -1.73 5.47 -0.61
N HIS A 13 -2.29 5.52 0.61
CA HIS A 13 -2.73 4.31 1.29
C HIS A 13 -3.87 3.57 0.57
N LEU A 14 -4.84 4.30 0.02
CA LEU A 14 -5.89 3.73 -0.83
C LEU A 14 -5.29 3.06 -2.08
N ALA A 15 -4.38 3.75 -2.76
CA ALA A 15 -3.67 3.21 -3.91
C ALA A 15 -2.90 1.92 -3.54
N ARG A 16 -2.24 1.88 -2.38
CA ARG A 16 -1.58 0.66 -1.87
C ARG A 16 -2.58 -0.49 -1.68
N ALA A 17 -3.76 -0.23 -1.11
CA ALA A 17 -4.79 -1.25 -0.93
C ALA A 17 -5.29 -1.82 -2.28
N ILE A 18 -5.48 -0.96 -3.27
CA ILE A 18 -5.84 -1.35 -4.65
C ILE A 18 -4.71 -2.15 -5.29
N CYS A 19 -3.46 -1.72 -5.15
CA CYS A 19 -2.28 -2.43 -5.67
C CYS A 19 -2.18 -3.85 -5.09
N ARG A 20 -2.38 -4.00 -3.77
CA ARG A 20 -2.37 -5.33 -3.12
C ARG A 20 -3.55 -6.21 -3.57
N ARG A 21 -4.70 -5.61 -3.91
CA ARG A 21 -5.81 -6.34 -4.53
C ARG A 21 -5.44 -6.82 -5.92
N ALA A 22 -4.88 -5.95 -6.76
CA ALA A 22 -4.40 -6.32 -8.09
C ALA A 22 -3.32 -7.42 -8.03
N GLU A 23 -2.40 -7.37 -7.07
CA GLU A 23 -1.40 -8.42 -6.83
C GLU A 23 -2.05 -9.79 -6.57
N ARG A 24 -3.10 -9.86 -5.72
CA ARG A 24 -3.82 -11.10 -5.45
C ARG A 24 -4.54 -11.65 -6.70
N GLU A 25 -5.20 -10.79 -7.46
CA GLU A 25 -5.84 -11.19 -8.72
C GLU A 25 -4.82 -11.68 -9.75
N ALA A 26 -3.69 -11.00 -9.86
CA ALA A 26 -2.60 -11.38 -10.76
C ALA A 26 -1.97 -12.73 -10.36
N LEU A 27 -1.80 -12.99 -9.06
CA LEU A 27 -1.36 -14.30 -8.55
C LEU A 27 -2.38 -15.40 -8.85
N HIS A 28 -3.66 -15.12 -8.67
CA HIS A 28 -4.72 -16.07 -9.00
C HIS A 28 -4.71 -16.40 -10.51
N LEU A 29 -4.48 -15.40 -11.36
CA LEU A 29 -4.30 -15.61 -12.80
C LEU A 29 -3.06 -16.45 -13.11
N ALA A 30 -1.92 -16.15 -12.49
CA ALA A 30 -0.65 -16.84 -12.70
C ALA A 30 -0.70 -18.33 -12.33
N ASN A 31 -1.58 -18.72 -11.40
CA ASN A 31 -1.80 -20.12 -11.05
C ASN A 31 -2.54 -20.91 -12.16
N ASN A 32 -3.33 -20.23 -12.99
CA ASN A 32 -4.17 -20.87 -14.00
C ASN A 32 -3.59 -20.78 -15.42
N GLN A 33 -2.76 -19.77 -15.69
CA GLN A 33 -2.17 -19.55 -17.01
C GLN A 33 -0.80 -18.87 -16.94
N PRO A 34 0.07 -19.05 -17.95
CA PRO A 34 1.32 -18.32 -18.03
C PRO A 34 1.09 -16.80 -17.99
N THR A 35 1.82 -16.10 -17.13
CA THR A 35 1.79 -14.64 -16.99
C THR A 35 3.20 -14.09 -16.93
N ASN A 36 3.35 -12.78 -17.11
CA ASN A 36 4.65 -12.13 -17.00
C ASN A 36 5.11 -12.10 -15.53
N PRO A 37 6.19 -12.82 -15.15
CA PRO A 37 6.67 -12.85 -13.77
C PRO A 37 7.14 -11.48 -13.28
N GLN A 38 7.60 -10.61 -14.19
CA GLN A 38 8.02 -9.25 -13.83
C GLN A 38 6.86 -8.38 -13.37
N ALA A 39 5.64 -8.63 -13.87
CA ALA A 39 4.45 -7.89 -13.43
C ALA A 39 4.11 -8.19 -11.96
N LEU A 40 4.24 -9.45 -11.53
CA LEU A 40 4.03 -9.84 -10.13
C LEU A 40 5.06 -9.20 -9.20
N ILE A 41 6.34 -9.25 -9.59
CA ILE A 41 7.43 -8.60 -8.83
C ILE A 41 7.18 -7.09 -8.76
N TYR A 42 6.77 -6.46 -9.86
CA TYR A 42 6.48 -5.04 -9.90
C TYR A 42 5.32 -4.67 -8.97
N LEU A 43 4.19 -5.37 -9.01
CA LEU A 43 3.04 -5.10 -8.12
C LEU A 43 3.42 -5.20 -6.64
N ASN A 44 4.25 -6.20 -6.29
CA ASN A 44 4.76 -6.36 -4.94
C ASN A 44 5.58 -5.13 -4.50
N ARG A 45 6.56 -4.72 -5.32
CA ARG A 45 7.45 -3.57 -5.04
C ARG A 45 6.72 -2.23 -5.08
N LEU A 46 5.77 -2.07 -5.99
CA LEU A 46 4.92 -0.88 -6.07
C LEU A 46 4.12 -0.70 -4.79
N SER A 47 3.58 -1.79 -4.22
CA SER A 47 2.84 -1.69 -2.97
C SER A 47 3.70 -1.11 -1.84
N ASP A 48 4.97 -1.49 -1.75
CA ASP A 48 5.92 -0.99 -0.75
C ASP A 48 6.37 0.44 -1.03
N HIS A 49 6.58 0.78 -2.30
CA HIS A 49 6.83 2.16 -2.71
C HIS A 49 5.69 3.08 -2.29
N LEU A 50 4.43 2.69 -2.53
CA LEU A 50 3.25 3.45 -2.11
C LEU A 50 3.14 3.63 -0.60
N PHE A 51 3.61 2.65 0.20
CA PHE A 51 3.70 2.79 1.65
C PHE A 51 4.72 3.86 2.06
N VAL A 52 5.91 3.81 1.49
CA VAL A 52 6.97 4.80 1.77
C VAL A 52 6.55 6.20 1.30
N ALA A 53 5.93 6.30 0.12
CA ALA A 53 5.38 7.56 -0.39
C ALA A 53 4.30 8.13 0.53
N ALA A 54 3.38 7.30 1.05
CA ALA A 54 2.37 7.74 2.00
C ALA A 54 2.99 8.29 3.30
N ARG A 55 4.02 7.61 3.82
CA ARG A 55 4.78 8.09 4.98
C ARG A 55 5.47 9.43 4.71
N TRP A 56 6.08 9.56 3.53
CA TRP A 56 6.74 10.80 3.14
C TRP A 56 5.75 11.97 3.02
N ALA A 57 4.59 11.73 2.40
CA ALA A 57 3.52 12.72 2.27
C ALA A 57 2.91 13.14 3.63
N ASN A 58 2.91 12.23 4.62
CA ASN A 58 2.48 12.54 5.98
C ASN A 58 3.57 13.23 6.82
N LYS A 59 4.85 12.90 6.57
CA LYS A 59 5.99 13.51 7.26
C LYS A 59 6.10 15.00 6.97
N ASP A 60 5.89 15.40 5.72
CA ASP A 60 5.94 16.80 5.31
C ASP A 60 4.92 17.68 6.06
N GLN A 61 3.79 17.08 6.46
CA GLN A 61 2.70 17.76 7.17
C GLN A 61 2.65 17.44 8.67
N ASN A 62 3.60 16.64 9.19
CA ASN A 62 3.60 16.12 10.56
C ASN A 62 2.29 15.41 10.97
N GLN A 63 1.67 14.69 10.02
CA GLN A 63 0.36 14.04 10.15
C GLN A 63 0.47 12.50 10.20
N GLU A 64 1.62 11.95 10.60
CA GLU A 64 1.80 10.50 10.69
C GLU A 64 1.03 9.91 11.89
N ILE A 65 0.07 9.03 11.61
CA ILE A 65 -0.74 8.38 12.66
C ILE A 65 -0.07 7.07 13.07
N LEU A 66 0.56 7.07 14.24
CA LEU A 66 1.15 5.86 14.81
C LEU A 66 0.06 4.96 15.38
N TRP A 67 0.22 3.64 15.17
CA TRP A 67 -0.66 2.66 15.80
C TRP A 67 -0.16 2.41 17.21
N VAL A 68 -1.03 2.58 18.21
CA VAL A 68 -0.72 2.35 19.62
C VAL A 68 -1.53 1.14 20.11
N PRO A 69 -0.88 0.01 20.47
CA PRO A 69 -1.58 -1.14 21.03
C PRO A 69 -2.27 -0.76 22.34
N GLY A 70 -3.58 -1.03 22.46
CA GLY A 70 -4.36 -0.71 23.66
C GLY A 70 -4.77 0.76 23.80
N GLY A 71 -4.50 1.62 22.82
CA GLY A 71 -5.05 2.98 22.76
C GLY A 71 -6.53 2.95 22.40
N SER A 72 -7.37 3.55 23.25
CA SER A 72 -8.85 3.59 23.21
C SER A 72 -9.57 2.25 23.41
N ARG A 73 -9.95 2.01 24.68
CA ARG A 73 -11.29 1.52 25.01
C ARG A 73 -12.18 2.71 25.32
#